data_AF-A0A928XTL5-F1
#
_entry.id   AF-A0A928XTL5-F1
#
_cell.length_a   1.000
_cell.length_b   1.000
_cell.length_c   1.000
_cell.angle_alpha   90.00
_cell.angle_beta   90.00
_cell.angle_gamma   90.00
#
_symmetry.space_group_name_H-M   'P 1'
#
loop_
_entity.id
_entity.type
_entity.pdbx_description
1 polymer ?
#
loop_
_entity_poly.entity_id
_entity_poly.type
_entity_poly.pdbx_seq_one_letter_code
_entity_poly.pdbx_strand_id
1 'polypeptide(L)'
;MKRILPLLLLVASCAQKPANEAEAVAFAPVLSVLETNCVHCHGDNRLSTMPPINDTQAIAKLIGTSWIVPGKPEASRFFQVVTFPDEIPGAMPPSGHAISKKEVQILRDWIKAGAKLPGHNVKLAPQGPLPRSI
;
A
#
# COMPACT_ATOMS: atom_id res chain seq x y z
N MET A 1 6.78 -64.95 36.78
CA MET A 1 7.76 -63.92 36.38
C MET A 1 7.04 -62.94 35.44
N LYS A 2 6.69 -61.76 35.92
CA LYS A 2 5.87 -60.76 35.18
C LYS A 2 6.78 -59.62 34.73
N ARG A 3 6.93 -59.41 33.43
CA ARG A 3 7.47 -58.16 32.85
C ARG A 3 6.64 -57.84 31.61
N ILE A 4 5.66 -56.96 31.78
CA ILE A 4 4.91 -56.35 30.68
C ILE A 4 5.56 -54.97 30.49
N LEU A 5 6.19 -54.78 29.34
CA LEU A 5 6.85 -53.52 28.95
C LEU A 5 5.78 -52.56 28.39
N PRO A 6 5.71 -51.29 28.81
CA PRO A 6 4.69 -50.38 28.32
C PRO A 6 5.06 -49.89 26.92
N LEU A 7 4.11 -50.02 25.98
CA LEU A 7 4.18 -49.44 24.65
C LEU A 7 3.97 -47.93 24.78
N LEU A 8 5.05 -47.16 24.69
CA LEU A 8 5.02 -45.71 24.69
C LEU A 8 4.43 -45.22 23.36
N LEU A 9 3.15 -44.81 23.35
CA LEU A 9 2.53 -44.17 22.21
C LEU A 9 3.04 -42.72 22.10
N LEU A 10 3.93 -42.48 21.14
CA LEU A 10 4.39 -41.15 20.77
C LEU A 10 3.30 -40.46 19.93
N VAL A 11 2.45 -39.66 20.57
CA VAL A 11 1.50 -38.79 19.88
C VAL A 11 2.29 -37.69 19.18
N ALA A 12 2.49 -37.83 17.88
CA ALA A 12 3.04 -36.78 17.04
C ALA A 12 2.03 -35.62 16.97
N SER A 13 2.20 -34.65 17.86
CA SER A 13 1.45 -33.40 17.84
C SER A 13 1.89 -32.62 16.60
N CYS A 14 1.09 -32.68 15.54
CA CYS A 14 1.20 -31.76 14.42
C CYS A 14 1.00 -30.35 14.99
N ALA A 15 2.08 -29.60 15.15
CA ALA A 15 2.00 -28.16 15.34
C ALA A 15 1.37 -27.57 14.07
N GLN A 16 0.07 -27.31 14.08
CA GLN A 16 -0.54 -26.36 13.16
C GLN A 16 0.12 -25.02 13.42
N LYS A 17 1.15 -24.71 12.63
CA LYS A 17 1.62 -23.35 12.45
C LYS A 17 0.39 -22.56 12.00
N PRO A 18 -0.12 -21.58 12.76
CA PRO A 18 -1.17 -20.74 12.22
C PRO A 18 -0.59 -20.15 10.93
N ALA A 19 -1.24 -20.46 9.82
CA ALA A 19 -1.03 -19.72 8.60
C ALA A 19 -1.45 -18.30 9.00
N ASN A 20 -0.46 -17.47 9.30
CA ASN A 20 -0.66 -16.04 9.39
C ASN A 20 -1.07 -15.68 7.97
N GLU A 21 -2.39 -15.67 7.73
CA GLU A 21 -3.03 -14.94 6.65
C GLU A 21 -2.29 -13.62 6.64
N ALA A 22 -1.42 -13.44 5.65
CA ALA A 22 -0.50 -12.32 5.58
C ALA A 22 -1.30 -11.07 5.95
N GLU A 23 -1.02 -10.55 7.14
CA GLU A 23 -1.82 -9.52 7.80
C GLU A 23 -2.05 -8.45 6.74
N ALA A 24 -3.29 -8.37 6.25
CA ALA A 24 -3.58 -7.57 5.08
C ALA A 24 -3.10 -6.16 5.41
N VAL A 25 -2.10 -5.65 4.67
CA VAL A 25 -1.53 -4.33 4.95
C VAL A 25 -2.68 -3.36 5.10
N ALA A 26 -2.85 -2.86 6.32
CA ALA A 26 -4.01 -2.04 6.65
C ALA A 26 -4.03 -0.83 5.71
N PHE A 27 -5.20 -0.47 5.20
CA PHE A 27 -5.31 0.69 4.32
C PHE A 27 -5.07 2.02 5.07
N ALA A 28 -5.23 2.05 6.40
CA ALA A 28 -5.07 3.28 7.18
C ALA A 28 -3.67 3.95 7.05
N PRO A 29 -2.54 3.21 7.15
CA PRO A 29 -1.23 3.75 6.79
C PRO A 29 -1.14 4.30 5.37
N VAL A 30 -1.72 3.61 4.40
CA VAL A 30 -1.73 4.03 2.98
C VAL A 30 -2.53 5.31 2.81
N LEU A 31 -3.71 5.38 3.43
CA LEU A 31 -4.57 6.55 3.47
C LEU A 31 -3.79 7.77 3.95
N SER A 32 -3.08 7.65 5.09
CA SER A 32 -2.27 8.75 5.61
C SER A 32 -1.21 9.22 4.61
N VAL A 33 -0.52 8.31 3.91
CA VAL A 33 0.47 8.69 2.89
C VAL A 33 -0.19 9.45 1.73
N LEU A 34 -1.32 8.96 1.23
CA LEU A 34 -2.04 9.57 0.12
C LEU A 34 -2.56 10.96 0.48
N GLU A 35 -3.15 11.10 1.67
CA GLU A 35 -3.70 12.36 2.16
C GLU A 35 -2.64 13.45 2.37
N THR A 36 -1.45 13.07 2.85
CA THR A 36 -0.35 14.02 3.06
C THR A 36 0.39 14.36 1.76
N ASN A 37 0.58 13.41 0.85
CA ASN A 37 1.52 13.57 -0.26
C ASN A 37 0.86 13.67 -1.65
N CYS A 38 -0.40 13.25 -1.80
CA CYS A 38 -1.02 13.08 -3.12
C CYS A 38 -2.26 13.96 -3.32
N VAL A 39 -3.13 14.03 -2.31
CA VAL A 39 -4.49 14.58 -2.46
C VAL A 39 -4.50 16.09 -2.74
N HIS A 40 -3.49 16.85 -2.31
CA HIS A 40 -3.45 18.28 -2.63
C HIS A 40 -3.49 18.57 -4.13
N CYS A 41 -2.83 17.74 -4.95
CA CYS A 41 -2.80 17.89 -6.41
C CYS A 41 -3.72 16.91 -7.15
N HIS A 42 -4.02 15.74 -6.57
CA HIS A 42 -4.83 14.69 -7.19
C HIS A 42 -6.25 14.57 -6.61
N GLY A 43 -6.62 15.44 -5.68
CA GLY A 43 -7.93 15.51 -5.04
C GLY A 43 -9.03 16.11 -5.92
N ASP A 44 -10.04 16.70 -5.29
CA ASP A 44 -11.20 17.27 -6.00
C ASP A 44 -10.84 18.50 -6.86
N ASN A 45 -9.83 19.27 -6.45
CA ASN A 45 -9.38 20.48 -7.15
C ASN A 45 -8.27 20.23 -8.18
N ARG A 46 -8.02 18.95 -8.54
CA ARG A 46 -6.99 18.59 -9.51
C ARG A 46 -7.30 19.12 -10.91
N LEU A 47 -6.28 19.22 -11.75
CA LEU A 47 -6.48 19.37 -13.19
C LEU A 47 -7.15 18.11 -13.77
N SER A 48 -8.08 18.27 -14.70
CA SER A 48 -8.83 17.15 -15.31
C SER A 48 -7.94 16.12 -16.01
N THR A 49 -6.72 16.53 -16.41
CA THR A 49 -5.70 15.68 -17.02
C THR A 49 -4.96 14.78 -16.02
N MET A 50 -5.09 15.03 -14.71
CA MET A 50 -4.43 14.26 -13.66
C MET A 50 -5.30 13.08 -13.17
N PRO A 51 -4.69 11.91 -12.88
CA PRO A 51 -5.41 10.80 -12.26
C PRO A 51 -6.07 11.21 -10.94
N PRO A 52 -7.35 10.85 -10.70
CA PRO A 52 -8.03 11.14 -9.44
C PRO A 52 -7.55 10.23 -8.30
N ILE A 53 -7.24 10.82 -7.14
CA ILE A 53 -6.93 10.14 -5.87
C ILE A 53 -7.77 10.77 -4.73
N ASN A 54 -8.99 11.20 -5.04
CA ASN A 54 -9.88 11.91 -4.10
C ASN A 54 -10.78 10.98 -3.26
N ASP A 55 -10.89 9.70 -3.64
CA ASP A 55 -11.58 8.66 -2.88
C ASP A 55 -11.11 7.24 -3.27
N THR A 56 -11.49 6.23 -2.50
CA THR A 56 -11.11 4.84 -2.79
C THR A 56 -11.78 4.28 -4.05
N GLN A 57 -12.93 4.79 -4.47
CA GLN A 57 -13.56 4.40 -5.74
C GLN A 57 -12.74 4.88 -6.95
N ALA A 58 -12.16 6.07 -6.89
CA ALA A 58 -11.23 6.58 -7.90
C ALA A 58 -9.95 5.76 -7.95
N ILE A 59 -9.36 5.44 -6.79
CA ILE A 59 -8.18 4.58 -6.68
C ILE A 59 -8.48 3.18 -7.24
N ALA A 60 -9.65 2.62 -6.97
CA ALA A 60 -10.06 1.30 -7.46
C ALA A 60 -10.04 1.22 -9.00
N LYS A 61 -10.35 2.32 -9.71
CA LYS A 61 -10.28 2.38 -11.18
C LYS A 61 -8.84 2.31 -11.72
N LEU A 62 -7.84 2.61 -10.90
CA LEU A 62 -6.41 2.51 -11.25
C LEU A 62 -5.85 1.11 -10.99
N ILE A 63 -6.47 0.35 -10.07
CA ILE A 63 -6.04 -1.00 -9.69
C ILE A 63 -6.35 -2.00 -10.81
N GLY A 64 -5.39 -2.87 -11.12
CA GLY A 64 -5.49 -3.85 -12.20
C GLY A 64 -5.17 -3.26 -13.59
N THR A 65 -4.79 -1.98 -13.65
CA THR A 65 -4.29 -1.31 -14.85
C THR A 65 -2.76 -1.17 -14.77
N SER A 66 -2.13 -0.53 -15.76
CA SER A 66 -0.69 -0.18 -15.70
C SER A 66 -0.36 0.85 -14.59
N TRP A 67 -1.37 1.54 -14.03
CA TRP A 67 -1.15 2.49 -12.94
C TRP A 67 -0.81 1.79 -11.64
N ILE A 68 -1.64 0.84 -11.21
CA ILE A 68 -1.43 0.03 -10.01
C ILE A 68 -1.64 -1.43 -10.38
N VAL A 69 -0.55 -2.20 -10.40
CA VAL A 69 -0.52 -3.63 -10.73
C VAL A 69 -0.41 -4.42 -9.42
N PRO A 70 -1.49 -5.07 -8.95
CA PRO A 70 -1.46 -5.85 -7.71
C PRO A 70 -0.34 -6.89 -7.70
N GLY A 71 0.41 -6.94 -6.60
CA GLY A 71 1.55 -7.85 -6.42
C GLY A 71 2.84 -7.42 -7.12
N LYS A 72 2.82 -6.36 -7.96
CA LYS A 72 3.98 -5.91 -8.75
C LYS A 72 4.22 -4.40 -8.59
N PRO A 73 4.77 -3.95 -7.45
CA PRO A 73 5.05 -2.53 -7.22
C PRO A 73 5.92 -1.92 -8.32
N GLU A 74 7.00 -2.58 -8.70
CA GLU A 74 7.98 -2.07 -9.66
C GLU A 74 7.42 -1.97 -11.10
N ALA A 75 6.33 -2.69 -11.39
CA ALA A 75 5.59 -2.61 -12.66
C ALA A 75 4.45 -1.58 -12.61
N SER A 76 4.18 -0.97 -11.46
CA SER A 76 3.09 -0.02 -11.26
C SER A 76 3.59 1.39 -11.53
N ARG A 77 3.01 2.08 -12.53
CA ARG A 77 3.41 3.48 -12.83
C ARG A 77 3.27 4.40 -11.61
N PHE A 78 2.25 4.17 -10.78
CA PHE A 78 2.06 4.86 -9.50
C PHE A 78 3.30 4.77 -8.60
N PHE A 79 3.90 3.59 -8.45
CA PHE A 79 5.07 3.38 -7.60
C PHE A 79 6.37 3.92 -8.24
N GLN A 80 6.47 3.85 -9.57
CA GLN A 80 7.64 4.38 -10.28
C GLN A 80 7.76 5.89 -10.12
N VAL A 81 6.67 6.65 -10.31
CA VAL A 81 6.73 8.12 -10.24
C VAL A 81 7.04 8.65 -8.84
N VAL A 82 6.65 7.93 -7.78
CA VAL A 82 6.98 8.30 -6.39
C VAL A 82 8.41 7.91 -5.99
N THR A 83 9.11 7.12 -6.80
CA THR A 83 10.50 6.68 -6.55
C THR A 83 11.50 7.37 -7.47
N PHE A 84 11.05 8.15 -8.43
CA PHE A 84 11.93 8.98 -9.24
C PHE A 84 12.59 10.06 -8.39
N PRO A 85 13.88 10.35 -8.64
CA PRO A 85 14.52 11.55 -8.09
C PRO A 85 13.75 12.81 -8.50
N ASP A 86 13.68 13.81 -7.62
CA ASP A 86 12.92 15.05 -7.82
C ASP A 86 13.30 15.80 -9.12
N GLU A 87 14.53 15.62 -9.59
CA GLU A 87 15.04 16.25 -10.82
C GLU A 87 14.52 15.59 -12.10
N ILE A 88 13.94 14.40 -12.00
CA ILE A 88 13.45 13.65 -13.16
C ILE A 88 12.04 14.11 -13.55
N PRO A 89 11.79 14.43 -14.83
CA PRO A 89 10.46 14.77 -15.30
C PRO A 89 9.42 13.70 -14.96
N GLY A 90 8.34 14.13 -14.30
CA GLY A 90 7.26 13.26 -13.86
C GLY A 90 7.49 12.57 -12.52
N ALA A 91 8.55 12.93 -11.78
CA ALA A 91 8.65 12.63 -10.36
C ALA A 91 7.46 13.25 -9.60
N MET A 92 6.98 12.51 -8.61
CA MET A 92 5.85 12.91 -7.77
C MET A 92 6.28 12.97 -6.30
N PRO A 93 5.90 14.02 -5.56
CA PRO A 93 5.05 15.15 -5.97
C PRO A 93 5.77 16.17 -6.89
N PRO A 94 5.04 16.89 -7.77
CA PRO A 94 5.65 17.81 -8.74
C PRO A 94 6.22 19.07 -8.09
N SER A 95 5.76 19.41 -6.88
CA SER A 95 6.33 20.47 -6.05
C SER A 95 7.71 20.13 -5.51
N GLY A 96 8.15 18.87 -5.67
CA GLY A 96 9.37 18.30 -5.14
C GLY A 96 9.33 18.17 -3.62
N HIS A 97 9.29 16.93 -3.17
CA HIS A 97 9.34 16.54 -1.78
C HIS A 97 9.58 15.03 -1.80
N ALA A 98 10.70 14.57 -1.23
CA ALA A 98 10.95 13.14 -1.17
C ALA A 98 9.99 12.55 -0.12
N ILE A 99 8.90 11.93 -0.60
CA ILE A 99 8.08 11.00 0.18
C ILE A 99 9.06 10.11 0.94
N SER A 100 8.93 10.04 2.27
CA SER A 100 9.98 9.42 3.07
C SER A 100 10.15 7.96 2.67
N LYS A 101 11.35 7.40 2.84
CA LYS A 101 11.61 5.98 2.56
C LYS A 101 10.60 5.05 3.24
N LYS A 102 10.13 5.44 4.43
CA LYS A 102 9.10 4.73 5.19
C LYS A 102 7.74 4.77 4.49
N GLU A 103 7.30 5.95 4.02
CA GLU A 103 6.03 6.10 3.30
C GLU A 103 6.07 5.42 1.93
N VAL A 104 7.19 5.53 1.21
CA VAL A 104 7.41 4.76 -0.04
C VAL A 104 7.30 3.26 0.24
N GLN A 105 7.88 2.78 1.35
CA GLN A 105 7.77 1.37 1.73
C GLN A 105 6.33 0.95 2.05
N ILE A 106 5.54 1.80 2.72
CA ILE A 106 4.11 1.57 2.96
C ILE A 106 3.36 1.38 1.64
N LEU A 107 3.57 2.28 0.67
CA LEU A 107 2.95 2.17 -0.65
C LEU A 107 3.39 0.90 -1.39
N ARG A 108 4.68 0.57 -1.31
CA ARG A 108 5.25 -0.64 -1.92
C ARG A 108 4.59 -1.89 -1.36
N ASP A 109 4.52 -2.01 -0.03
CA ASP A 109 3.99 -3.19 0.64
C ASP A 109 2.49 -3.34 0.42
N TRP A 110 1.75 -2.22 0.37
CA TRP A 110 0.34 -2.24 0.00
C TRP A 110 0.12 -2.79 -1.42
N ILE A 111 0.86 -2.31 -2.42
CA ILE A 111 0.76 -2.84 -3.79
C ILE A 111 1.16 -4.30 -3.83
N LYS A 112 2.25 -4.68 -3.15
CA LYS A 112 2.74 -6.05 -3.06
C LYS A 112 1.71 -6.99 -2.41
N ALA A 113 0.96 -6.51 -1.42
CA ALA A 113 -0.12 -7.22 -0.76
C ALA A 113 -1.44 -7.26 -1.56
N GLY A 114 -1.44 -6.75 -2.79
CA GLY A 114 -2.57 -6.80 -3.71
C GLY A 114 -3.39 -5.51 -3.78
N ALA A 115 -2.86 -4.39 -3.28
CA ALA A 115 -3.50 -3.07 -3.33
C ALA A 115 -4.93 -3.04 -2.75
N LYS A 116 -5.17 -3.79 -1.66
CA LYS A 116 -6.50 -3.92 -1.06
C LYS A 116 -7.04 -2.58 -0.56
N LEU A 117 -8.31 -2.32 -0.83
CA LEU A 117 -9.05 -1.14 -0.36
C LEU A 117 -10.10 -1.55 0.68
N PRO A 118 -10.61 -0.62 1.50
CA PRO A 118 -11.77 -0.86 2.36
C PRO A 118 -12.99 -1.29 1.53
N GLY A 119 -13.88 -2.10 2.13
CA GLY A 119 -15.12 -2.54 1.49
C GLY A 119 -16.19 -1.46 1.31
N HIS A 120 -15.85 -0.20 1.58
CA HIS A 120 -16.71 0.97 1.42
C HIS A 120 -15.90 2.12 0.80
N ASN A 121 -16.60 3.08 0.20
CA ASN A 121 -15.94 4.27 -0.34
C ASN A 121 -15.45 5.16 0.82
N VAL A 122 -14.17 5.51 0.80
CA VAL A 122 -13.56 6.45 1.74
C VAL A 122 -13.17 7.68 0.95
N LYS A 123 -13.69 8.85 1.36
CA LYS A 123 -13.27 10.13 0.81
C LYS A 123 -11.91 10.50 1.40
N LEU A 124 -10.97 10.89 0.55
CA LEU A 124 -9.65 11.35 0.95
C LEU A 124 -9.67 12.87 1.05
N ALA A 125 -9.01 13.41 2.08
CA ALA A 125 -8.84 14.86 2.26
C ALA A 125 -7.35 15.21 2.36
N PRO A 126 -6.91 16.37 1.83
CA PRO A 126 -5.53 16.79 1.99
C PRO A 126 -5.22 17.04 3.47
N GLN A 127 -4.09 16.53 3.94
CA GLN A 127 -3.64 16.70 5.32
C GLN A 127 -2.30 17.43 5.36
N GLY A 128 -2.18 18.37 6.29
CA GLY A 128 -0.97 19.16 6.45
C GLY A 128 -0.71 20.17 5.33
N PRO A 129 0.42 20.89 5.40
CA PRO A 129 0.82 21.82 4.36
C PRO A 129 1.10 21.10 3.04
N LEU A 130 1.13 21.84 1.92
CA LEU A 130 1.58 21.29 0.65
C LEU A 130 2.98 20.66 0.81
N PRO A 131 3.24 19.46 0.26
CA PRO A 131 4.59 18.90 0.21
C PRO A 131 5.49 19.90 -0.53
N ARG A 132 6.42 20.49 0.22
CA ARG A 132 7.13 21.78 -0.03
C ARG A 132 6.28 23.03 0.18
N SER A 133 6.14 23.41 1.45
CA SER A 133 5.91 24.81 1.84
C SER A 133 7.21 25.28 2.50
N ILE A 134 8.12 25.87 1.71
CA ILE A 134 9.14 26.79 2.22
C ILE A 134 8.66 28.18 1.82
#